data_AF-A0A0J1IQI3-F1
#
_entry.id   AF-A0A0J1IQI3-F1
#
_cell.length_a   1.000
_cell.length_b   1.000
_cell.length_c   1.000
_cell.angle_alpha   90.00
_cell.angle_beta   90.00
_cell.angle_gamma   90.00
#
_symmetry.space_group_name_H-M   'P 1'
#
loop_
_entity.id
_entity.type
_entity.pdbx_description
1 polymer ?
#
loop_
_entity_poly.entity_id
_entity_poly.type
_entity_poly.pdbx_seq_one_letter_code
_entity_poly.pdbx_strand_id
1 'polypeptide(L)'
;MDYITRKFQAQNIMLNDRVISEILTLSKGHPQDTMLLCSEIYYSLLEAGVKTLSLDFVRLGFEGALLSLSPVSDELLDELGSLGNSRRVLISLAKGLLIYSGMSGNPNDIKRAVDLLIDKVIIEKTGRGAYRFVEPMLKITLIDESRAISLQLKTACQQ
;
A
#
# COMPACT_ATOMS: atom_id res chain seq x y z
N MET A 1 10.39 12.54 11.77
CA MET A 1 9.76 13.24 12.92
C MET A 1 9.42 14.69 12.59
N ASP A 2 10.38 15.47 12.11
CA ASP A 2 10.23 16.92 11.94
C ASP A 2 9.16 17.33 10.89
N TYR A 3 9.05 16.62 9.77
CA TYR A 3 8.06 16.91 8.73
C TYR A 3 6.61 16.90 9.23
N ILE A 4 6.19 15.83 9.91
CA ILE A 4 4.81 15.63 10.39
C ILE A 4 4.44 16.75 11.36
N THR A 5 5.33 17.03 12.32
CA THR A 5 5.17 18.10 13.30
C THR A 5 4.99 19.45 12.64
N ARG A 6 5.90 19.81 11.72
CA ARG A 6 5.81 21.08 10.97
C ARG A 6 4.53 21.18 10.14
N LYS A 7 4.13 20.11 9.46
CA LYS A 7 2.92 20.08 8.61
C LYS A 7 1.65 20.39 9.40
N PHE A 8 1.46 19.77 10.57
CA PHE A 8 0.27 19.98 11.38
C PHE A 8 0.32 21.27 12.19
N GLN A 9 1.46 21.63 12.77
CA GLN A 9 1.59 22.87 13.55
C GLN A 9 1.41 24.12 12.69
N ALA A 10 1.85 24.11 11.42
CA ALA A 10 1.61 25.21 10.48
C ALA A 10 0.11 25.50 10.26
N GLN A 11 -0.77 24.52 10.55
CA GLN A 11 -2.23 24.63 10.42
C GLN A 11 -2.93 24.81 11.78
N ASN A 12 -2.16 25.11 12.83
CA ASN A 12 -2.60 25.18 14.24
C ASN A 12 -3.26 23.88 14.73
N ILE A 13 -2.78 22.72 14.28
CA ILE A 13 -3.25 21.41 14.74
C ILE A 13 -2.30 20.90 15.83
N MET A 14 -2.86 20.62 17.01
CA MET A 14 -2.16 20.03 18.14
C MET A 14 -1.96 18.52 17.92
N LEU A 15 -0.77 18.02 18.24
CA LEU A 15 -0.41 16.62 18.12
C LEU A 15 0.54 16.20 19.26
N ASN A 16 0.70 14.89 19.46
CA ASN A 16 1.61 14.30 20.43
C ASN A 16 2.52 13.22 19.78
N ASP A 17 3.54 12.77 20.48
CA ASP A 17 4.51 11.81 19.94
C ASP A 17 3.89 10.46 19.56
N ARG A 18 2.80 10.07 20.23
CA ARG A 18 2.09 8.82 19.96
C ARG A 18 1.42 8.85 18.58
N VAL A 19 0.77 9.94 18.20
CA VAL A 19 0.15 10.07 16.87
C VAL A 19 1.22 10.15 15.76
N ILE A 20 2.35 10.81 16.01
CA ILE A 20 3.47 10.86 15.06
C ILE A 20 4.02 9.45 14.82
N SER A 21 4.21 8.69 15.90
CA SER A 21 4.72 7.32 15.84
C SER A 21 3.76 6.39 15.09
N GLU A 22 2.45 6.56 15.29
CA GLU A 22 1.43 5.78 14.57
C GLU A 22 1.46 6.09 13.06
N ILE A 23 1.52 7.37 12.67
CA ILE A 23 1.63 7.78 11.26
C ILE A 23 2.85 7.13 10.60
N LEU A 24 4.01 7.21 11.25
CA LEU A 24 5.25 6.61 10.74
C LEU A 24 5.19 5.08 10.69
N THR A 25 4.48 4.45 11.60
CA THR A 25 4.30 3.01 11.62
C THR A 25 3.44 2.56 10.44
N LEU A 26 2.32 3.25 10.19
CA LEU A 26 1.40 2.96 9.10
C LEU A 26 2.04 3.21 7.72
N SER A 27 2.74 4.32 7.54
CA SER A 27 3.44 4.64 6.29
C SER A 27 4.81 3.95 6.15
N LYS A 28 5.26 3.26 7.21
CA LYS A 28 6.64 2.76 7.38
C LYS A 28 7.73 3.81 7.12
N GLY A 29 7.41 5.09 7.29
CA GLY A 29 8.31 6.20 7.01
C GLY A 29 8.60 6.44 5.52
N HIS A 30 7.87 5.80 4.60
CA HIS A 30 7.97 6.10 3.17
C HIS A 30 7.49 7.54 2.92
N PRO A 31 8.27 8.40 2.23
CA PRO A 31 7.92 9.82 2.09
C PRO A 31 6.55 10.05 1.45
N GLN A 32 6.25 9.38 0.34
CA GLN A 32 5.00 9.56 -0.40
C GLN A 32 3.79 9.09 0.42
N ASP A 33 3.88 7.89 1.01
CA ASP A 33 2.85 7.32 1.88
C ASP A 33 2.59 8.21 3.09
N THR A 34 3.66 8.72 3.71
CA THR A 34 3.57 9.64 4.85
C THR A 34 2.90 10.95 4.44
N MET A 35 3.25 11.49 3.27
CA MET A 35 2.66 12.72 2.76
C MET A 35 1.16 12.55 2.47
N LEU A 36 0.78 11.47 1.79
CA LEU A 36 -0.61 11.13 1.48
C LEU A 36 -1.42 10.95 2.76
N LEU A 37 -0.95 10.11 3.68
CA LEU A 37 -1.59 9.88 4.98
C LEU A 37 -1.80 11.20 5.74
N CYS A 38 -0.77 12.04 5.83
CA CYS A 38 -0.91 13.33 6.50
C CYS A 38 -1.91 14.28 5.80
N SER A 39 -2.08 14.18 4.48
CA SER A 39 -3.06 14.99 3.75
C SER A 39 -4.49 14.52 4.02
N GLU A 40 -4.73 13.21 4.01
CA GLU A 40 -6.05 12.63 4.33
C GLU A 40 -6.46 12.92 5.77
N ILE A 41 -5.54 12.76 6.72
CA ILE A 41 -5.76 13.16 8.13
C ILE A 41 -6.14 14.64 8.23
N TYR A 42 -5.44 15.50 7.50
CA TYR A 42 -5.72 16.93 7.50
C TYR A 42 -7.13 17.24 6.97
N TYR A 43 -7.54 16.60 5.88
CA TYR A 43 -8.88 16.78 5.33
C TYR A 43 -9.96 16.28 6.29
N SER A 44 -9.78 15.13 6.94
CA SER A 44 -10.72 14.65 7.95
C SER A 44 -10.85 15.60 9.15
N LEU A 45 -9.73 16.18 9.61
CA LEU A 45 -9.75 17.18 10.69
C LEU A 45 -10.46 18.47 10.26
N LEU A 46 -10.24 18.91 9.02
CA LEU A 46 -10.88 20.09 8.44
C LEU A 46 -12.39 19.91 8.35
N GLU A 47 -12.84 18.76 7.84
CA GLU A 47 -14.25 18.40 7.73
C GLU A 47 -14.94 18.34 9.10
N ALA A 48 -14.27 17.78 10.10
CA ALA A 48 -14.78 17.71 11.47
C ALA A 48 -14.69 19.04 12.25
N GLY A 49 -13.97 20.04 11.73
CA GLY A 49 -13.70 21.30 12.44
C GLY A 49 -12.83 21.15 13.69
N VAL A 50 -12.02 20.09 13.78
CA VAL A 50 -11.21 19.75 14.96
C VAL A 50 -9.75 20.20 14.77
N LYS A 51 -9.15 20.72 15.84
CA LYS A 51 -7.74 21.19 15.87
C LYS A 51 -6.79 20.31 16.69
N THR A 52 -7.24 19.13 17.11
CA THR A 52 -6.43 18.17 17.85
C THR A 52 -6.40 16.85 17.09
N LEU A 53 -5.20 16.40 16.72
CA LEU A 53 -4.98 15.12 16.07
C LEU A 53 -5.05 13.99 17.10
N SER A 54 -6.06 13.13 16.98
CA SER A 54 -6.22 11.90 17.75
C SER A 54 -5.82 10.66 16.93
N LEU A 55 -5.66 9.52 17.58
CA LEU A 55 -5.41 8.24 16.88
C LEU A 55 -6.59 7.82 15.99
N ASP A 56 -7.81 8.23 16.32
CA ASP A 56 -8.99 7.92 15.50
C ASP A 56 -8.92 8.67 14.15
N PHE A 57 -8.49 9.93 14.16
CA PHE A 57 -8.22 10.66 12.91
C PHE A 57 -7.05 10.08 12.13
N VAL A 58 -6.03 9.53 12.79
CA VAL A 58 -4.93 8.81 12.11
C VAL A 58 -5.48 7.57 11.38
N ARG A 59 -6.35 6.79 12.03
CA ARG A 59 -6.98 5.61 11.43
C ARG A 59 -7.90 6.00 10.26
N LEU A 60 -8.75 6.99 10.46
CA LEU A 60 -9.64 7.51 9.42
C LEU A 60 -8.85 8.01 8.20
N GLY A 61 -7.80 8.79 8.42
CA GLY A 61 -6.94 9.26 7.35
C GLY A 61 -6.15 8.13 6.68
N PHE A 62 -5.84 7.04 7.39
CA PHE A 62 -5.21 5.86 6.80
C PHE A 62 -6.17 5.09 5.90
N GLU A 63 -7.41 4.89 6.33
CA GLU A 63 -8.46 4.32 5.47
C GLU A 63 -8.71 5.19 4.24
N GLY A 64 -8.82 6.51 4.42
CA GLY A 64 -8.91 7.47 3.32
C GLY A 64 -7.72 7.38 2.37
N ALA A 65 -6.50 7.27 2.88
CA ALA A 65 -5.29 7.15 2.06
C ALA A 65 -5.25 5.85 1.26
N LEU A 66 -5.72 4.73 1.82
CA LEU A 66 -5.84 3.47 1.07
C LEU A 66 -6.90 3.58 -0.03
N LEU A 67 -8.04 4.22 0.25
CA LEU A 67 -9.09 4.47 -0.76
C LEU A 67 -8.57 5.37 -1.88
N SER A 68 -7.84 6.45 -1.55
CA SER A 68 -7.20 7.34 -2.52
C SER A 68 -6.14 6.63 -3.38
N LEU A 69 -5.48 5.60 -2.82
CA LEU A 69 -4.48 4.81 -3.54
C LEU A 69 -5.09 3.69 -4.40
N SER A 70 -6.33 3.26 -4.12
CA SER A 70 -6.99 2.14 -4.81
C SER A 70 -7.02 2.30 -6.34
N PRO A 71 -7.41 3.45 -6.93
CA PRO A 71 -7.47 3.57 -8.39
C PRO A 71 -6.10 3.41 -9.05
N VAL A 72 -5.04 3.87 -8.40
CA VAL A 72 -3.65 3.73 -8.89
C VAL A 72 -3.19 2.28 -8.81
N SER A 73 -3.58 1.57 -7.73
CA SER A 73 -3.35 0.14 -7.56
C SER A 73 -4.06 -0.68 -8.64
N ASP A 74 -5.33 -0.37 -8.92
CA ASP A 74 -6.13 -1.02 -9.96
C ASP A 74 -5.52 -0.82 -11.35
N GLU A 75 -5.16 0.42 -11.71
CA GLU A 75 -4.53 0.74 -12.99
C GLU A 75 -3.20 0.00 -13.17
N LEU A 76 -2.38 -0.05 -12.11
CA LEU A 76 -1.14 -0.81 -12.12
C LEU A 76 -1.40 -2.30 -12.38
N LEU A 77 -2.39 -2.90 -11.72
CA LEU A 77 -2.70 -4.31 -11.90
C LEU A 77 -3.26 -4.63 -13.28
N ASP A 78 -4.00 -3.71 -13.89
CA ASP A 78 -4.49 -3.85 -15.25
C ASP A 78 -3.35 -3.75 -16.26
N GLU A 79 -2.44 -2.79 -16.08
CA GLU A 79 -1.21 -2.71 -16.88
C GLU A 79 -0.42 -4.03 -16.79
N LEU A 80 -0.13 -4.50 -15.58
CA LEU A 80 0.61 -5.73 -15.34
C LEU A 80 -0.15 -7.00 -15.76
N GLY A 81 -1.48 -6.94 -15.86
CA GLY A 81 -2.33 -8.04 -16.31
C GLY A 81 -2.08 -8.41 -17.77
N SER A 82 -1.63 -7.45 -18.58
CA SER A 82 -1.23 -7.68 -19.96
C SER A 82 0.22 -8.21 -20.11
N LEU A 83 1.02 -8.19 -19.02
CA LEU A 83 2.45 -8.43 -19.04
C LEU A 83 2.83 -9.78 -18.41
N GLY A 84 2.34 -10.86 -19.01
CA GLY A 84 2.68 -12.24 -18.63
C GLY A 84 2.33 -12.56 -17.17
N ASN A 85 3.30 -13.03 -16.38
CA ASN A 85 3.07 -13.44 -14.99
C ASN A 85 3.17 -12.28 -13.97
N SER A 86 3.37 -11.04 -14.41
CA SER A 86 3.75 -9.92 -13.54
C SER A 86 2.69 -9.58 -12.48
N ARG A 87 1.41 -9.49 -12.86
CA ARG A 87 0.29 -9.30 -11.91
C ARG A 87 0.27 -10.38 -10.83
N ARG A 88 0.39 -11.64 -11.24
CA ARG A 88 0.36 -12.79 -10.33
C ARG A 88 1.56 -12.81 -9.37
N VAL A 89 2.76 -12.51 -9.87
CA VAL A 89 3.98 -12.42 -9.07
C VAL A 89 3.85 -11.29 -8.03
N LEU A 90 3.38 -10.12 -8.45
CA LEU A 90 3.18 -8.97 -7.56
C LEU A 90 2.20 -9.30 -6.42
N ILE A 91 1.04 -9.89 -6.73
CA ILE A 91 0.05 -10.31 -5.72
C ILE A 91 0.64 -11.38 -4.78
N SER A 92 1.43 -12.31 -5.31
CA SER A 92 2.08 -13.35 -4.50
C SER A 92 3.07 -12.74 -3.50
N LEU A 93 3.89 -11.77 -3.96
CA LEU A 93 4.79 -11.02 -3.11
C LEU A 93 4.05 -10.21 -2.05
N ALA A 94 2.92 -9.56 -2.41
CA ALA A 94 2.09 -8.83 -1.48
C ALA A 94 1.59 -9.73 -0.33
N LYS A 95 1.16 -10.96 -0.68
CA LYS A 95 0.72 -11.98 0.27
C LYS A 95 1.84 -12.65 1.07
N GLY A 96 3.11 -12.38 0.75
CA GLY A 96 4.25 -13.05 1.36
C GLY A 96 4.40 -14.52 0.95
N LEU A 97 3.84 -14.90 -0.20
CA LEU A 97 3.95 -16.24 -0.75
C LEU A 97 5.26 -16.42 -1.51
N LEU A 98 5.75 -17.66 -1.57
CA LEU A 98 6.91 -17.97 -2.39
C LEU A 98 6.55 -17.82 -3.88
N ILE A 99 7.31 -17.00 -4.60
CA ILE A 99 7.07 -16.70 -6.02
C ILE A 99 7.18 -17.92 -6.95
N TYR A 100 7.74 -19.04 -6.49
CA TYR A 100 7.82 -20.29 -7.24
C TYR A 100 6.85 -21.37 -6.74
N SER A 101 6.19 -21.18 -5.58
CA SER A 101 5.28 -22.20 -5.03
C SER A 101 3.95 -22.21 -5.78
N GLY A 102 3.52 -23.38 -6.25
CA GLY A 102 2.24 -23.55 -6.97
C GLY A 102 2.21 -22.97 -8.38
N MET A 103 3.37 -22.65 -8.97
CA MET A 103 3.48 -22.22 -10.36
C MET A 103 3.93 -23.41 -11.21
N SER A 104 3.06 -23.89 -12.10
CA SER A 104 3.39 -24.85 -13.17
C SER A 104 4.10 -24.19 -14.37
N GLY A 105 4.48 -22.91 -14.24
CA GLY A 105 5.08 -22.10 -15.30
C GLY A 105 6.59 -22.23 -15.38
N ASN A 106 7.14 -21.79 -16.51
CA ASN A 106 8.58 -21.75 -16.74
C ASN A 106 9.27 -20.79 -15.73
N PRO A 107 10.29 -21.24 -14.98
CA PRO A 107 11.02 -20.40 -14.03
C PRO A 107 11.56 -19.09 -14.65
N ASN A 108 11.87 -19.10 -15.95
CA ASN A 108 12.33 -17.92 -16.68
C ASN A 108 11.25 -16.85 -16.83
N ASP A 109 9.97 -17.24 -16.93
CA ASP A 109 8.88 -16.27 -17.04
C ASP A 109 8.63 -15.58 -15.70
N ILE A 110 8.79 -16.30 -14.60
CA ILE A 110 8.73 -15.73 -13.25
C ILE A 110 9.90 -14.78 -13.02
N LYS A 111 11.11 -15.16 -13.46
CA LYS A 111 12.26 -14.27 -13.42
C LYS A 111 12.00 -12.97 -14.20
N ARG A 112 11.51 -13.07 -15.45
CA ARG A 112 11.17 -11.90 -16.27
C ARG A 112 10.13 -10.99 -15.61
N ALA A 113 9.10 -11.58 -15.00
CA ALA A 113 8.11 -10.83 -14.23
C ALA A 113 8.73 -10.09 -13.04
N VAL A 114 9.63 -10.75 -12.28
CA VAL A 114 10.36 -10.10 -11.19
C VAL A 114 11.25 -8.97 -11.69
N ASP A 115 12.02 -9.21 -12.76
CA ASP A 115 12.92 -8.22 -13.35
C ASP A 115 12.10 -6.99 -13.82
N LEU A 116 10.95 -7.20 -14.47
CA LEU A 116 10.04 -6.10 -14.85
C LEU A 116 9.54 -5.29 -13.65
N LEU A 117 9.15 -5.94 -12.55
CA LEU A 117 8.66 -5.25 -11.35
C LEU A 117 9.78 -4.43 -10.67
N ILE A 118 11.03 -4.88 -10.77
CA ILE A 118 12.21 -4.14 -10.31
C ILE A 118 12.47 -2.94 -11.23
N ASP A 119 12.45 -3.15 -12.55
CA ASP A 119 12.67 -2.10 -13.55
C ASP A 119 11.62 -0.97 -13.45
N LYS A 120 10.38 -1.32 -13.10
CA LYS A 120 9.29 -0.37 -12.83
C LYS A 120 9.36 0.25 -11.43
N VAL A 121 10.35 -0.09 -10.60
CA VAL A 121 10.53 0.45 -9.24
C VAL A 121 9.34 0.15 -8.31
N ILE A 122 8.63 -0.95 -8.56
CA ILE A 122 7.50 -1.38 -7.72
C ILE A 122 8.02 -2.17 -6.52
N ILE A 123 9.02 -3.02 -6.78
CA ILE A 123 9.73 -3.79 -5.76
C ILE A 123 11.22 -3.59 -5.89
N GLU A 124 11.94 -3.87 -4.83
CA GLU A 124 13.40 -3.94 -4.83
C GLU A 124 13.88 -5.22 -4.17
N LYS A 125 15.05 -5.69 -4.60
CA LYS A 125 15.66 -6.91 -4.11
C LYS A 125 16.46 -6.63 -2.84
N THR A 126 16.13 -7.32 -1.76
CA THR A 126 16.80 -7.17 -0.45
C THR A 126 17.74 -8.33 -0.14
N GLY A 127 17.65 -9.43 -0.88
CA GLY A 127 18.49 -10.61 -0.70
C GLY A 127 18.20 -11.70 -1.73
N ARG A 128 18.74 -12.90 -1.50
CA ARG A 128 18.47 -14.05 -2.38
C ARG A 128 17.00 -14.48 -2.23
N GLY A 129 16.21 -14.23 -3.27
CA GLY A 129 14.77 -14.54 -3.28
C GLY A 129 13.92 -13.68 -2.35
N ALA A 130 14.49 -12.60 -1.81
CA ALA A 130 13.81 -11.68 -0.90
C ALA A 130 13.63 -10.33 -1.59
N TYR A 131 12.41 -9.80 -1.51
CA TYR A 131 11.98 -8.56 -2.15
C TYR A 131 11.15 -7.75 -1.17
N ARG A 132 11.18 -6.42 -1.30
CA ARG A 132 10.28 -5.51 -0.59
C ARG A 132 9.61 -4.57 -1.58
N PHE A 133 8.41 -4.11 -1.25
CA PHE A 133 7.74 -3.06 -1.99
C PHE A 133 8.44 -1.73 -1.73
N VAL A 134 8.61 -0.93 -2.78
CA VAL A 134 9.15 0.42 -2.65
C VAL A 134 8.14 1.31 -1.92
N GLU A 135 6.84 1.17 -2.27
CA GLU A 135 5.72 1.82 -1.58
C GLU A 135 5.01 0.84 -0.62
N PRO A 136 5.18 0.97 0.70
CA PRO A 136 4.55 0.09 1.69
C PRO A 136 3.03 0.03 1.63
N MET A 137 2.35 1.14 1.39
CA MET A 137 0.89 1.21 1.35
C MET A 137 0.30 0.53 0.11
N LEU A 138 1.01 0.55 -1.02
CA LEU A 138 0.63 -0.21 -2.22
C LEU A 138 0.53 -1.72 -1.90
N LYS A 139 1.44 -2.25 -1.09
CA LYS A 139 1.34 -3.66 -0.65
C LYS A 139 0.01 -3.95 0.04
N ILE A 140 -0.50 -3.00 0.82
CA ILE A 140 -1.71 -3.16 1.65
C ILE A 140 -2.95 -3.15 0.74
N THR A 141 -3.04 -2.21 -0.19
CA THR A 141 -4.17 -2.14 -1.16
C THR A 141 -4.28 -3.45 -1.96
N LEU A 142 -3.15 -3.97 -2.43
CA LEU A 142 -3.08 -5.24 -3.17
C LEU A 142 -3.54 -6.45 -2.35
N ILE A 143 -3.33 -6.45 -1.03
CA ILE A 143 -3.82 -7.52 -0.16
C ILE A 143 -5.34 -7.43 -0.05
N ASP A 144 -5.91 -6.24 0.10
CA ASP A 144 -7.34 -6.04 0.28
C ASP A 144 -8.14 -6.30 -1.00
N GLU A 145 -7.67 -5.86 -2.16
CA GLU A 145 -8.26 -6.25 -3.45
C GLU A 145 -8.25 -7.76 -3.66
N SER A 146 -7.15 -8.43 -3.30
CA SER A 146 -7.07 -9.88 -3.42
C SER A 146 -8.08 -10.61 -2.52
N ARG A 147 -8.47 -10.00 -1.39
CA ARG A 147 -9.54 -10.50 -0.51
C ARG A 147 -10.91 -10.26 -1.16
N ALA A 148 -11.14 -9.09 -1.74
CA ALA A 148 -12.39 -8.78 -2.45
C ALA A 148 -12.66 -9.78 -3.60
N ILE A 149 -11.64 -10.07 -4.42
CA ILE A 149 -11.74 -11.08 -5.50
C ILE A 149 -12.02 -12.48 -4.92
N SER A 150 -11.35 -12.85 -3.83
CA SER A 150 -11.55 -14.16 -3.18
C SER A 150 -12.95 -14.31 -2.56
N LEU A 151 -13.56 -13.20 -2.12
CA LEU A 151 -14.93 -13.16 -1.60
C LEU A 151 -15.94 -13.32 -2.74
N GLN A 152 -15.80 -12.58 -3.84
CA GLN A 152 -16.68 -12.65 -5.01
C GLN A 152 -16.72 -14.04 -5.65
N LEU A 153 -15.57 -14.72 -5.77
CA LEU A 153 -15.49 -16.08 -6.31
C LEU A 153 -16.17 -17.14 -5.42
N LYS A 154 -16.15 -16.95 -4.09
CA LYS A 154 -16.84 -17.86 -3.16
C LYS A 154 -18.36 -17.73 -3.25
N THR A 155 -18.89 -16.53 -3.46
CA THR A 155 -20.33 -16.31 -3.67
C THR A 155 -20.81 -16.84 -5.01
N ALA A 156 -19.98 -16.76 -6.06
CA ALA A 156 -20.30 -17.28 -7.39
C ALA A 156 -20.31 -18.82 -7.48
N CYS A 157 -19.55 -19.53 -6.64
CA CYS A 157 -19.57 -21.00 -6.59
C CYS A 157 -20.69 -21.59 -5.69
N GLN A 158 -21.50 -20.74 -5.05
CA GLN A 158 -22.63 -21.16 -4.20
C GLN A 158 -24.01 -20.96 -4.87
N GLN A 159 -24.03 -20.63 -6.17
CA GLN A 159 -25.24 -20.52 -7.00
C GLN A 159 -25.28 -21.59 -8.08
#